data_AF-A0A543JIV4-F1
#
_entry.id   AF-A0A543JIV4-F1
#
_cell.length_a   1.000
_cell.length_b   1.000
_cell.length_c   1.000
_cell.angle_alpha   90.00
_cell.angle_beta   90.00
_cell.angle_gamma   90.00
#
_symmetry.space_group_name_H-M   'P 1'
#
loop_
_entity.id
_entity.type
_entity.pdbx_description
1 polymer ?
#
loop_
_entity_poly.entity_id
_entity_poly.type
_entity_poly.pdbx_seq_one_letter_code
_entity_poly.pdbx_strand_id
1 'polypeptide(L)' 'MEKSWEISGAAADWTMTVSIVGLGGADLPQPDFDGLVEHFRTVIDLAEALWQLRQVG' A
#
# COMPACT_ATOMS: atom_id res chain seq x y z
N MET A 1 -13.09 8.19 -7.24
CA MET A 1 -13.25 7.48 -5.96
C MET A 1 -11.91 7.50 -5.26
N GLU A 2 -11.88 7.78 -3.96
CA GLU A 2 -10.65 7.78 -3.15
C GLU A 2 -10.84 6.85 -1.95
N LYS A 3 -9.81 6.06 -1.63
CA LYS A 3 -9.74 5.22 -0.44
C LYS A 3 -8.34 5.31 0.16
N SER A 4 -8.29 5.30 1.49
CA SER A 4 -7.04 5.32 2.24
C SER A 4 -7.02 4.24 3.30
N TRP A 5 -5.83 3.71 3.58
CA TRP A 5 -5.57 2.72 4.62
C TRP A 5 -4.37 3.15 5.46
N GLU A 6 -4.50 3.00 6.76
CA GLU A 6 -3.39 3.10 7.70
C GLU A 6 -2.76 1.72 7.88
N ILE A 7 -1.43 1.67 7.81
CA ILE A 7 -0.65 0.44 7.89
C ILE A 7 0.50 0.70 8.84
N SER A 8 0.42 0.11 10.04
CA SER A 8 1.51 0.17 11.00
C SER A 8 2.64 -0.76 10.59
N GLY A 9 3.82 -0.19 10.38
CA GLY A 9 5.08 -0.91 10.23
C GLY A 9 5.82 -1.03 11.56
N ALA A 10 6.94 -1.75 11.55
CA ALA A 10 7.84 -1.88 12.68
C ALA A 10 8.70 -0.62 12.90
N ALA A 11 8.97 0.16 11.84
CA ALA A 11 9.79 1.37 11.91
C ALA A 11 8.96 2.66 11.84
N ALA A 12 7.84 2.67 11.13
CA ALA A 12 6.94 3.82 11.01
C ALA A 12 5.50 3.40 10.70
N ASP A 13 4.56 4.32 10.89
CA ASP A 13 3.21 4.20 10.35
C ASP A 13 3.16 4.72 8.90
N TRP A 14 2.46 3.98 8.04
CA TRP A 14 2.33 4.26 6.62
C TRP A 14 0.87 4.54 6.27
N THR A 15 0.66 5.43 5.29
CA THR A 15 -0.67 5.68 4.72
C THR A 15 -0.64 5.36 3.23
N MET A 16 -1.47 4.42 2.83
CA MET A 16 -1.71 4.11 1.42
C MET A 16 -2.98 4.82 0.97
N THR A 17 -2.90 5.61 -0.09
CA THR A 17 -4.07 6.27 -0.72
C THR A 17 -4.19 5.85 -2.17
N VAL A 18 -5.37 5.38 -2.56
CA VAL A 18 -5.71 5.00 -3.93
C VAL A 18 -6.84 5.90 -4.42
N SER A 19 -6.55 6.66 -5.48
CA SER A 19 -7.53 7.53 -6.14
C SER A 19 -7.80 7.02 -7.54
N ILE A 20 -9.02 6.51 -7.76
CA ILE A 20 -9.53 6.06 -9.06
C ILE A 20 -10.22 7.23 -9.74
N VAL A 21 -9.62 7.70 -10.83
CA VAL A 21 -10.24 8.67 -11.75
C VAL A 21 -11.08 7.88 -12.74
N GLY A 22 -12.40 8.13 -12.75
CA GLY A 22 -13.31 7.43 -13.66
C GLY A 22 -13.00 7.80 -15.11
N LEU A 23 -12.59 6.82 -15.93
CA LEU A 23 -12.65 6.93 -17.38
C LEU A 23 -14.10 6.66 -17.77
N GLY A 24 -14.86 7.73 -18.03
CA GLY A 24 -16.31 7.66 -18.19
C GLY A 24 -16.80 6.53 -19.11
N GLY A 25 -17.80 5.78 -18.63
CA GLY A 25 -18.68 4.94 -19.47
C GLY A 25 -18.35 3.46 -19.59
N ALA A 26 -17.23 2.97 -19.06
CA ALA A 26 -16.93 1.53 -19.06
C ALA A 26 -17.33 0.89 -17.72
N ASP A 27 -18.05 -0.24 -17.79
CA ASP A 27 -18.28 -1.14 -16.66
C ASP A 27 -16.96 -1.85 -16.34
N LEU A 28 -16.08 -1.14 -15.63
CA LEU A 28 -14.78 -1.66 -15.23
C LEU A 28 -14.98 -2.68 -14.10
N PRO A 29 -14.22 -3.78 -14.10
CA PRO A 29 -14.23 -4.71 -12.97
C PRO A 29 -13.91 -3.94 -11.68
N GLN A 30 -14.64 -4.25 -10.61
CA GLN A 30 -14.32 -3.66 -9.31
C GLN A 30 -12.89 -4.04 -8.92
N PRO A 31 -12.03 -3.06 -8.60
CA PRO A 31 -10.67 -3.36 -8.17
C PRO A 31 -10.67 -4.09 -6.83
N ASP A 32 -9.85 -5.13 -6.76
CA ASP A 32 -9.54 -5.82 -5.50
C ASP A 32 -8.60 -4.93 -4.68
N PHE A 33 -9.18 -4.24 -3.71
CA PHE A 33 -8.43 -3.40 -2.80
C PHE A 33 -7.78 -4.19 -1.66
N ASP A 34 -8.33 -5.34 -1.29
CA ASP A 34 -7.83 -6.13 -0.16
C ASP A 34 -6.49 -6.76 -0.53
N GLY A 35 -6.42 -7.41 -1.69
CA GLY A 35 -5.16 -7.95 -2.23
C GLY A 35 -4.10 -6.87 -2.48
N LEU A 36 -4.53 -5.67 -2.90
CA LEU A 36 -3.64 -4.53 -3.08
C LEU A 36 -3.02 -4.06 -1.75
N VAL A 37 -3.81 -3.97 -0.69
CA VAL A 37 -3.33 -3.59 0.65
C VAL A 37 -2.39 -4.65 1.23
N GLU A 38 -2.67 -5.94 1.05
CA GLU A 38 -1.76 -7.01 1.48
C GLU A 38 -0.41 -6.95 0.76
N HIS A 39 -0.43 -6.68 -0.54
CA HIS A 39 0.81 -6.51 -1.29
C HIS A 39 1.62 -5.32 -0.76
N PHE A 40 0.97 -4.19 -0.47
CA PHE A 40 1.64 -3.02 0.07
C PHE A 40 2.25 -3.26 1.46
N ARG A 41 1.57 -4.02 2.33
CA ARG A 41 2.15 -4.46 3.63
C ARG A 41 3.45 -5.22 3.42
N THR A 42 3.49 -6.15 2.47
CA THR A 42 4.70 -6.95 2.17
C THR A 42 5.87 -6.04 1.71
N VAL A 43 5.58 -5.00 0.94
CA VAL A 43 6.59 -4.02 0.49
C VAL A 43 7.12 -3.20 1.66
N ILE A 44 6.25 -2.77 2.58
CA ILE A 44 6.66 -2.07 3.81
C ILE A 44 7.59 -2.95 4.64
N ASP A 45 7.19 -4.21 4.89
CA ASP A 45 7.99 -5.14 5.69
C ASP A 45 9.41 -5.33 5.11
N LEU A 46 9.51 -5.48 3.79
CA LEU A 46 10.80 -5.61 3.10
C LEU A 46 11.62 -4.31 3.20
N ALA A 47 11.00 -3.16 2.97
CA ALA A 47 11.67 -1.86 3.00
C ALA A 47 12.24 -1.57 4.40
N GLU A 48 11.47 -1.85 5.44
CA GLU A 48 11.89 -1.67 6.82
C GLU A 48 12.98 -2.66 7.23
N ALA A 49 12.87 -3.93 6.82
CA ALA A 49 13.93 -4.92 7.04
C ALA A 49 15.25 -4.52 6.37
N LEU A 50 15.19 -4.03 5.12
CA LEU A 50 16.37 -3.53 4.41
C LEU A 50 16.97 -2.29 5.09
N TRP A 51 16.13 -1.38 5.58
CA TRP A 51 16.59 -0.21 6.32
C TRP A 51 17.27 -0.60 7.62
N GLN A 52 16.68 -1.53 8.38
CA GLN A 52 17.28 -2.06 9.62
C GLN A 52 18.64 -2.69 9.33
N LEU A 53 18.76 -3.55 8.31
CA LEU A 53 20.03 -4.18 7.92
C LEU A 53 21.13 -3.15 7.62
N ARG A 54 20.78 -2.01 7.00
CA ARG A 54 21.75 -0.93 6.71
C ARG A 54 22.19 -0.15 7.94
N GLN A 55 21.45 -0.20 9.04
CA GLN A 55 21.87 0.48 10.28
C GLN A 55 22.85 -0.34 11.11
N VAL A 56 22.86 -1.66 10.93
CA VAL A 56 23.70 -2.58 11.72
C VAL A 56 25.04 -2.92 11.03
N GLY A 57 25.24 -2.51 9.77
CA GLY A 57 26.47 -2.73 8.99
C GLY A 57 27.24 -1.45 8.76
#